data_AF-A0A7J2YUX2-F1
#
_entry.id   AF-A0A7J2YUX2-F1
#
_cell.length_a   1.000
_cell.length_b   1.000
_cell.length_c   1.000
_cell.angle_alpha   90.00
_cell.angle_beta   90.00
_cell.angle_gamma   90.00
#
_symmetry.space_group_name_H-M   'P 1'
#
loop_
_entity.id
_entity.type
_entity.pdbx_description
1 polymer ?
#
loop_
_entity_poly.entity_id
_entity_poly.type
_entity_poly.pdbx_seq_one_letter_code
_entity_poly.pdbx_strand_id
1 'polypeptide(L)' 'MKVGVCGIACEKCPKMQKGTCPNGSIGCVARENKFCAICNCAYTKGVKLCFECRQFPCETTKQGPISYGYCQYLAGKQ' A
#
# COMPACT_ATOMS: atom_id res chain seq x y z
N MET A 1 10.45 11.19 -3.69
CA MET A 1 9.26 10.60 -3.04
C MET A 1 9.24 9.11 -3.29
N LYS A 2 9.23 8.29 -2.24
CA LYS A 2 9.19 6.82 -2.40
C LYS A 2 7.74 6.37 -2.39
N VAL A 3 7.29 5.65 -3.41
CA VAL A 3 5.92 5.11 -3.49
C VAL A 3 5.95 3.65 -3.10
N GLY A 4 5.06 3.25 -2.19
CA GLY A 4 4.95 1.86 -1.76
C GLY A 4 3.91 1.10 -2.56
N VAL A 5 3.91 -0.23 -2.43
CA VAL A 5 2.91 -1.16 -2.99
C VAL A 5 1.45 -0.74 -2.74
N CYS A 6 1.19 0.00 -1.66
CA CYS A 6 -0.13 0.60 -1.40
C CYS A 6 -0.54 1.70 -2.39
N GLY A 7 0.30 2.06 -3.36
CA GLY A 7 0.09 3.17 -4.29
C GLY A 7 0.43 4.54 -3.70
N ILE A 8 0.78 4.62 -2.42
CA ILE A 8 0.93 5.88 -1.67
C ILE A 8 2.40 6.09 -1.28
N ALA A 9 2.77 7.33 -0.94
CA ALA A 9 4.08 7.67 -0.41
C ALA A 9 4.44 6.80 0.81
N CYS A 10 5.50 6.00 0.71
CA CYS A 10 6.07 5.19 1.78
C CYS A 10 6.37 6.01 3.04
N GLU A 11 6.67 7.30 2.90
CA GLU A 11 6.89 8.25 4.00
C GLU A 11 5.65 8.43 4.90
N LYS A 12 4.45 8.10 4.40
CA LYS A 12 3.22 8.08 5.19
C LYS A 12 3.00 6.74 5.91
N CYS A 13 3.80 5.71 5.65
CA CYS A 13 3.71 4.41 6.31
C CYS A 13 4.24 4.49 7.75
N PRO A 14 3.47 4.08 8.78
CA PRO A 14 3.92 4.10 10.17
C PRO A 14 5.21 3.32 10.43
N LYS A 15 5.43 2.18 9.75
CA LYS A 15 6.68 1.42 9.90
C LYS A 15 7.89 2.18 9.36
N MET A 16 7.73 2.92 8.26
CA MET A 16 8.82 3.73 7.71
C MET A 16 9.07 4.98 8.54
N GLN A 17 8.01 5.66 9.02
CA GLN A 17 8.14 6.79 9.95
C GLN A 17 8.84 6.39 11.26
N LYS A 18 8.54 5.19 11.77
CA LYS A 18 9.17 4.63 12.98
C LYS A 18 10.55 4.00 12.72
N GLY A 19 11.05 4.01 11.48
CA GLY A 19 12.33 3.38 11.12
C GLY A 19 12.36 1.84 11.22
N THR A 20 11.21 1.18 11.38
CA THR A 20 11.07 -0.28 11.54
C THR A 20 10.59 -0.98 10.26
N CYS A 21 10.70 -0.31 9.11
CA CYS A 21 10.35 -0.89 7.83
C CYS A 21 11.34 -2.02 7.48
N PRO A 22 10.88 -3.27 7.24
CA PRO A 22 11.79 -4.37 6.87
C PRO A 22 12.41 -4.17 5.48
N ASN A 23 11.85 -3.27 4.68
CA ASN A 23 12.38 -2.91 3.35
C ASN A 23 13.27 -1.66 3.42
N GLY A 24 13.50 -1.13 4.62
CA GLY A 24 14.33 0.04 4.88
C GLY A 24 13.96 1.22 3.98
N SER A 25 14.99 1.81 3.39
CA SER A 25 14.91 2.98 2.53
C SER A 25 14.35 2.68 1.13
N ILE A 26 14.18 1.42 0.72
CA ILE A 26 13.67 1.04 -0.60
C ILE A 26 12.15 1.22 -0.67
N GLY A 27 11.45 1.02 0.45
CA GLY A 27 9.99 1.03 0.49
C GLY A 27 9.37 -0.31 0.10
N CYS A 28 8.04 -0.41 0.14
CA CYS A 28 7.35 -1.66 -0.20
C CYS A 28 7.23 -1.84 -1.72
N VAL A 29 7.67 -2.98 -2.22
CA VAL A 29 7.38 -3.49 -3.57
C VAL A 29 6.45 -4.70 -3.47
N ALA A 30 5.64 -4.96 -4.49
CA ALA A 30 4.78 -6.15 -4.51
C ALA A 30 5.63 -7.43 -4.44
N ARG A 31 5.52 -8.13 -3.30
CA ARG A 31 6.12 -9.42 -3.02
C ARG A 31 5.38 -10.06 -1.85
N GLU A 32 5.60 -11.35 -1.61
CA GLU A 32 5.14 -11.95 -0.37
C GLU A 32 5.83 -11.28 0.83
N ASN A 33 5.02 -10.70 1.72
CA ASN A 33 5.43 -9.98 2.91
C ASN A 33 4.51 -10.35 4.07
N LYS A 34 5.01 -11.18 4.98
CA LYS A 34 4.28 -11.70 6.15
C LYS A 34 3.70 -10.60 7.05
N PHE A 35 4.15 -9.36 6.94
CA PHE A 35 3.75 -8.25 7.80
C PHE A 35 2.89 -7.17 7.11
N CYS A 36 2.60 -7.30 5.82
CA CYS A 36 1.82 -6.30 5.09
C CYS A 36 0.77 -6.97 4.20
N ALA A 37 -0.49 -6.97 4.66
CA ALA A 37 -1.62 -7.52 3.92
C ALA A 37 -1.80 -6.87 2.54
N ILE A 38 -1.55 -5.56 2.42
CA ILE A 38 -1.61 -4.86 1.13
C ILE A 38 -0.55 -5.39 0.16
N CYS A 39 0.67 -5.60 0.64
CA CYS A 39 1.77 -6.14 -0.16
C CYS A 39 1.44 -7.54 -0.67
N ASN A 40 0.91 -8.41 0.21
CA ASN A 40 0.45 -9.74 -0.18
C ASN A 40 -0.70 -9.68 -1.18
N CYS A 41 -1.70 -8.83 -0.94
CA CYS A 41 -2.83 -8.68 -1.86
C CYS A 41 -2.39 -8.21 -3.24
N ALA A 42 -1.50 -7.23 -3.33
CA ALA A 42 -0.93 -6.76 -4.60
C ALA A 42 -0.12 -7.86 -5.29
N TYR A 43 0.71 -8.60 -4.55
CA TYR A 43 1.47 -9.74 -5.05
C TYR A 43 0.56 -10.85 -5.60
N THR A 44 -0.45 -11.28 -4.84
CA THR A 44 -1.43 -12.29 -5.25
C THR A 44 -2.23 -11.85 -6.47
N LYS A 45 -2.53 -10.55 -6.59
CA LYS A 45 -3.23 -9.98 -7.76
C LYS A 45 -2.30 -9.66 -8.94
N GLY A 46 -0.99 -9.87 -8.80
CA GLY A 46 -0.01 -9.59 -9.85
C GLY A 46 0.15 -8.10 -10.20
N VAL A 47 -0.22 -7.19 -9.29
CA VAL A 47 -0.09 -5.74 -9.50
C VAL A 47 1.07 -5.17 -8.67
N LYS A 48 1.79 -4.17 -9.20
CA LYS A 48 2.91 -3.56 -8.48
C LYS A 48 2.45 -2.54 -7.45
N LEU A 49 1.38 -1.83 -7.76
CA LEU A 49 0.78 -0.79 -6.93
C LEU A 49 -0.72 -1.02 -6.79
N CYS A 50 -1.30 -0.63 -5.65
CA CYS A 50 -2.74 -0.72 -5.46
C CYS A 50 -3.55 0.09 -6.48
N PHE A 51 -3.03 1.20 -7.00
CA PHE A 51 -3.70 1.98 -8.05
C PHE A 51 -3.82 1.24 -9.39
N GLU A 52 -2.98 0.23 -9.62
CA GLU A 52 -3.09 -0.64 -10.80
C GLU A 52 -4.19 -1.72 -10.60
N CYS A 53 -4.69 -1.89 -9.37
CA CYS A 53 -5.76 -2.82 -9.07
C CYS A 53 -7.12 -2.24 -9.51
N ARG A 54 -7.84 -2.95 -10.39
CA ARG A 54 -9.18 -2.58 -10.85
C ARG A 54 -10.22 -2.42 -9.72
N GLN A 55 -9.99 -3.12 -8.61
CA GLN A 55 -10.86 -3.08 -7.43
C GLN A 55 -10.46 -1.98 -6.44
N PHE A 56 -9.47 -1.14 -6.74
CA PHE A 56 -9.05 -0.11 -5.82
C PHE A 56 -10.11 1.01 -5.66
N PRO A 57 -10.33 1.51 -4.43
CA PRO A 57 -9.89 0.94 -3.15
C PRO A 57 -10.71 -0.31 -2.80
N CYS A 58 -10.06 -1.33 -2.23
CA CYS A 58 -10.67 -2.63 -1.91
C CYS A 58 -10.70 -2.89 -0.40
N GLU A 59 -11.31 -3.99 0.05
CA GLU A 59 -11.36 -4.37 1.47
C GLU A 59 -9.98 -4.40 2.15
N THR A 60 -8.94 -4.89 1.46
CA THR A 60 -7.58 -4.88 2.02
C THR A 60 -7.07 -3.47 2.29
N THR A 61 -7.45 -2.49 1.47
CA THR A 61 -7.04 -1.10 1.68
C THR A 61 -7.78 -0.43 2.85
N LYS A 62 -8.96 -0.95 3.28
CA LYS A 62 -9.62 -0.51 4.51
C LYS A 62 -8.82 -0.85 5.77
N GLN A 63 -8.11 -1.99 5.72
CA GLN A 63 -7.26 -2.48 6.81
C GLN A 63 -5.83 -1.92 6.72
N GLY A 64 -5.58 -1.07 5.72
CA GLY A 64 -4.28 -0.46 5.48
C GLY A 64 -3.91 0.57 6.54
N PRO A 65 -2.64 1.00 6.55
CA PRO A 65 -2.18 2.08 7.42
C PRO A 65 -2.68 3.47 6.99
N ILE A 66 -3.43 3.55 5.88
CA ILE A 66 -3.93 4.79 5.30
C ILE A 66 -5.46 4.77 5.36
N SER A 67 -6.08 5.92 5.65
CA SER A 67 -7.53 6.00 5.76
C SER A 67 -8.21 5.62 4.44
N TYR A 68 -9.28 4.84 4.55
CA TYR A 68 -10.03 4.38 3.38
C TYR A 68 -10.63 5.54 2.58
N GLY A 69 -11.13 6.58 3.27
CA GLY A 69 -11.63 7.80 2.62
C GLY A 69 -10.58 8.50 1.76
N TYR A 70 -9.31 8.49 2.18
CA TYR A 70 -8.24 9.03 1.35
C TYR A 70 -7.97 8.15 0.12
N CYS A 71 -8.04 6.83 0.26
CA CYS A 71 -7.97 5.92 -0.87
C CYS A 71 -9.14 6.11 -1.86
N GLN A 72 -10.36 6.41 -1.38
CA GLN A 72 -11.52 6.75 -2.21
C GLN A 72 -11.33 8.05 -2.98
N TYR A 73 -10.84 9.10 -2.30
CA TYR A 73 -10.48 10.37 -2.92
C TYR A 73 -9.46 10.18 -4.06
N LEU A 74 -8.40 9.41 -3.81
CA LEU A 74 -7.38 9.11 -4.83
C LEU A 74 -7.92 8.30 -6.01
N ALA A 75 -8.96 7.49 -5.80
CA ALA A 75 -9.63 6.71 -6.85
C ALA A 75 -10.70 7.51 -7.62
N GLY A 76 -10.96 8.77 -7.28
CA GLY A 76 -12.02 9.57 -7.88
C GLY A 76 -13.44 9.06 -7.56
N LYS A 77 -13.60 8.29 -6.48
CA LYS A 77 -14.88 7.74 -6.03
C LYS A 77 -15.33 8.53 -4.81
N GLN A 78 -16.11 9.59 -5.01
CA GLN A 78 -16.80 10.31 -3.93
C GLN A 78 -18.19 9.71 -3.71
#